data_AF-A0A1J9RW28-F1
#
_entry.id   AF-A0A1J9RW28-F1
#
_cell.length_a   1.000
_cell.length_b   1.000
_cell.length_c   1.000
_cell.angle_alpha   90.00
_cell.angle_beta   90.00
_cell.angle_gamma   90.00
#
_symmetry.space_group_name_H-M   'P 1'
#
loop_
_entity.id
_entity.type
_entity.pdbx_description
1 polymer ?
#
loop_
_entity_poly.entity_id
_entity_poly.type
_entity_poly.pdbx_seq_one_letter_code
_entity_poly.pdbx_strand_id
1 'polypeptide(L)'
;MFLLNRLLPGSSQPAPSPENIDTHIFYNPPDADPDYQPSYFDDVDSDLDDIELFPRHSLIRPPPPMRLALTPRPHVYGYPPRCPRGGVLVLANAAPADLEFLGLPAIPADEIPPLSGPGGEDDEEAFCERMRLLGAQWWKEGEAELRRAELLRARSADEPAQAGLRTVDLVAVGFEGVVGAGGALEEGGVWAYRDRWAERQQERDRRREERWREDEQRGPSGVDREARMTKCRERRRERREELRRIARVRAARTMEERCRVIRECGGEYFETVDAWRKVVMEEHVREGVIAPDRDVLFQKTDDDGYFL
;
A
#
# COMPACT_ATOMS: atom_id res chain seq x y z
N MET A 1 -32.74 -34.51 -47.93
CA MET A 1 -32.17 -33.21 -48.30
C MET A 1 -31.07 -32.86 -47.31
N PHE A 2 -29.91 -32.54 -47.84
CA PHE A 2 -28.65 -32.25 -47.15
C PHE A 2 -28.72 -30.95 -46.34
N LEU A 3 -27.92 -30.86 -45.25
CA LEU A 3 -26.97 -29.76 -45.00
C LEU A 3 -26.23 -29.99 -43.67
N LEU A 4 -25.11 -30.72 -43.74
CA LEU A 4 -24.03 -30.71 -42.76
C LEU A 4 -23.11 -29.53 -43.10
N ASN A 5 -23.05 -28.50 -42.24
CA ASN A 5 -22.04 -27.46 -42.36
C ASN A 5 -20.88 -27.72 -41.38
N ARG A 6 -19.75 -28.08 -41.98
CA ARG A 6 -18.41 -28.16 -41.41
C ARG A 6 -17.97 -26.79 -40.91
N LEU A 7 -17.63 -26.69 -39.62
CA LEU A 7 -16.77 -25.63 -39.11
C LEU A 7 -15.33 -26.17 -39.09
N LEU A 8 -14.49 -25.63 -39.97
CA LEU A 8 -13.05 -25.88 -40.01
C LEU A 8 -12.37 -25.08 -38.88
N PRO A 9 -11.35 -25.64 -38.21
CA PRO A 9 -10.47 -24.88 -37.33
C PRO A 9 -9.54 -23.98 -38.16
N GLY A 10 -9.57 -22.68 -37.88
CA GLY A 10 -8.69 -21.69 -38.48
C GLY A 10 -7.22 -21.96 -38.14
N SER A 11 -6.38 -21.86 -39.16
CA SER A 11 -4.92 -21.93 -39.09
C SER A 11 -4.35 -20.92 -38.10
N SER A 12 -3.58 -21.41 -37.13
CA SER A 12 -2.75 -20.60 -36.24
C SER A 12 -1.68 -19.86 -37.05
N GLN A 13 -1.74 -18.53 -37.09
CA GLN A 13 -0.59 -17.73 -37.52
C GLN A 13 0.52 -17.81 -36.45
N PRO A 14 1.79 -17.95 -36.85
CA PRO A 14 2.91 -17.85 -35.92
C PRO A 14 3.03 -16.40 -35.41
N ALA A 15 3.22 -16.25 -34.10
CA ALA A 15 3.48 -14.96 -33.48
C ALA A 15 4.78 -14.34 -34.03
N PRO A 16 4.84 -13.01 -34.24
CA PRO A 16 6.07 -12.34 -34.63
C PRO A 16 7.11 -12.46 -33.51
N SER A 17 8.33 -12.81 -33.89
CA SER A 17 9.50 -12.89 -33.01
C SER A 17 9.81 -11.51 -32.41
N PRO A 18 10.19 -11.41 -31.12
CA PRO A 18 10.63 -10.15 -30.55
C PRO A 18 11.98 -9.76 -31.16
N GLU A 19 11.96 -8.75 -32.03
CA GLU A 19 13.17 -8.09 -32.48
C GLU A 19 13.83 -7.37 -31.30
N ASN A 20 15.13 -7.60 -31.20
CA ASN A 20 16.03 -7.17 -30.16
C ASN A 20 16.19 -5.63 -30.22
N ILE A 21 15.48 -4.90 -29.36
CA ILE A 21 15.67 -3.45 -29.23
C ILE A 21 16.91 -3.23 -28.38
N ASP A 22 18.02 -2.96 -29.06
CA ASP A 22 19.31 -2.61 -28.47
C ASP A 22 19.24 -1.17 -27.90
N THR A 23 18.87 -1.03 -26.64
CA THR A 23 18.89 0.26 -25.93
C THR A 23 20.20 0.43 -25.16
N HIS A 24 21.24 0.87 -25.88
CA HIS A 24 22.42 1.51 -25.27
C HIS A 24 22.55 2.94 -25.81
N ILE A 25 21.71 3.84 -25.31
CA ILE A 25 21.95 5.29 -25.43
C ILE A 25 22.76 5.69 -24.20
N PHE A 26 24.08 5.58 -24.30
CA PHE A 26 24.98 6.31 -23.41
C PHE A 26 24.95 7.78 -23.83
N TYR A 27 24.45 8.64 -22.95
CA TYR A 27 24.72 10.06 -23.04
C TYR A 27 26.21 10.26 -22.74
N ASN A 28 27.02 10.35 -23.80
CA ASN A 28 28.35 10.95 -23.72
C ASN A 28 28.14 12.47 -23.80
N PRO A 29 28.37 13.25 -22.73
CA PRO A 29 28.38 14.69 -22.85
C PRO A 29 29.51 15.09 -23.82
N PRO A 30 29.23 15.86 -24.87
CA PRO A 30 30.28 16.41 -25.70
C PRO A 30 31.05 17.46 -24.87
N ASP A 31 32.37 17.42 -24.98
CA ASP A 31 33.29 18.49 -24.56
C ASP A 31 33.56 18.63 -23.05
N ALA A 32 33.99 17.54 -22.41
CA ALA A 32 34.87 17.66 -21.25
C ALA A 32 36.25 18.13 -21.74
N ASP A 33 36.57 19.40 -21.49
CA ASP A 33 37.84 20.03 -21.84
C ASP A 33 39.01 19.24 -21.21
N PRO A 34 39.94 18.67 -22.01
CA PRO A 34 41.06 17.88 -21.48
C PRO A 34 42.04 18.71 -20.63
N ASP A 35 41.92 20.04 -20.67
CA ASP A 35 42.78 20.94 -19.90
C ASP A 35 42.12 21.48 -18.61
N TYR A 36 40.98 20.92 -18.17
CA TYR A 36 40.46 21.19 -16.83
C TYR A 36 41.38 20.60 -15.76
N GLN A 37 42.41 21.34 -15.40
CA GLN A 37 43.14 21.15 -14.15
C GLN A 37 42.31 21.82 -13.06
N PRO A 38 41.79 21.07 -12.06
CA PRO A 38 41.18 21.69 -10.90
C PRO A 38 42.29 22.47 -10.21
N SER A 39 42.32 23.79 -10.43
CA SER A 39 43.22 24.68 -9.71
C SER A 39 42.90 24.50 -8.24
N TYR A 40 43.89 23.96 -7.54
CA TYR A 40 44.04 23.90 -6.09
C TYR A 40 43.41 25.16 -5.49
N PHE A 41 42.23 25.02 -4.88
CA PHE A 41 41.66 26.10 -4.10
C PHE A 41 42.53 26.23 -2.86
N ASP A 42 43.32 27.30 -2.89
CA ASP A 42 44.11 27.80 -1.78
C ASP A 42 43.28 27.86 -0.49
N ASP A 43 43.97 27.56 0.59
CA ASP A 43 43.55 27.67 1.98
C ASP A 43 42.98 29.07 2.28
N VAL A 44 41.67 29.24 2.11
CA VAL A 44 40.93 30.34 2.72
C VAL A 44 40.43 29.85 4.07
N ASP A 45 41.26 30.06 5.09
CA ASP A 45 40.83 30.24 6.49
C ASP A 45 39.76 31.35 6.51
N SER A 46 38.51 30.95 6.42
CA SER A 46 37.36 31.84 6.57
C SER A 46 36.60 31.41 7.80
N ASP A 47 36.89 32.13 8.89
CA ASP A 47 36.05 32.27 10.09
C ASP A 47 34.65 32.80 9.71
N LEU A 48 33.88 31.98 9.00
CA LEU A 48 32.48 32.22 8.62
C LEU A 48 31.57 31.32 9.46
N ASP A 49 31.65 31.48 10.78
CA ASP A 49 30.80 30.77 11.73
C ASP A 49 29.36 31.33 11.83
N ASP A 50 29.02 32.44 11.14
CA ASP A 50 27.72 33.12 11.32
C ASP A 50 26.99 33.48 10.02
N ILE A 51 27.27 32.77 8.93
CA ILE A 51 26.42 32.83 7.73
C ILE A 51 25.32 31.77 7.85
N GLU A 52 24.28 32.11 8.62
CA GLU A 52 22.95 31.48 8.56
C GLU A 52 22.25 31.80 7.21
N LEU A 53 22.93 31.67 6.07
CA LEU A 53 22.32 31.86 4.74
C LEU A 53 21.39 30.72 4.34
N PHE A 54 21.29 29.69 5.17
CA PHE A 54 20.21 28.72 5.11
C PHE A 54 19.35 28.87 6.37
N PRO A 55 18.16 29.47 6.27
CA PRO A 55 17.20 29.43 7.37
C PRO A 55 17.02 27.96 7.73
N ARG A 56 17.40 27.57 8.96
CA ARG A 56 17.28 26.19 9.47
C ARG A 56 15.82 25.69 9.58
N HIS A 57 14.87 26.48 9.12
CA HIS A 57 13.44 26.17 9.09
C HIS A 57 12.86 26.05 7.67
N SER A 58 13.69 26.21 6.64
CA SER A 58 13.33 25.91 5.25
C SER A 58 14.30 24.89 4.67
N LEU A 59 14.37 23.72 5.32
CA LEU A 59 14.35 22.48 4.55
C LEU A 59 13.10 22.58 3.68
N ILE A 60 13.31 23.06 2.47
CA ILE A 60 12.36 23.11 1.39
C ILE A 60 11.76 21.70 1.35
N ARG A 61 10.58 21.50 1.94
CA ARG A 61 9.76 20.32 1.65
C ARG A 61 9.81 20.25 0.13
N PRO A 62 10.39 19.19 -0.48
CA PRO A 62 10.51 19.14 -1.92
C PRO A 62 9.13 19.47 -2.49
N PRO A 63 9.02 20.45 -3.42
CA PRO A 63 7.73 20.94 -3.89
C PRO A 63 6.89 19.72 -4.26
N PRO A 64 5.73 19.50 -3.62
CA PRO A 64 5.16 18.17 -3.43
C PRO A 64 4.93 17.56 -4.81
N PRO A 65 5.77 16.61 -5.26
CA PRO A 65 5.66 16.11 -6.61
C PRO A 65 4.60 15.02 -6.53
N MET A 66 3.34 15.45 -6.63
CA MET A 66 2.14 14.63 -6.72
C MET A 66 1.69 13.99 -5.40
N ARG A 67 0.56 14.47 -4.86
CA ARG A 67 -0.21 13.79 -3.78
C ARG A 67 -0.73 12.42 -4.23
N LEU A 68 -0.96 12.25 -5.53
CA LEU A 68 -1.46 11.02 -6.13
C LEU A 68 -0.54 10.59 -7.26
N ALA A 69 0.09 9.42 -7.11
CA ALA A 69 0.83 8.78 -8.19
C ALA A 69 -0.07 7.74 -8.88
N LEU A 70 -0.53 8.08 -10.08
CA LEU A 70 -1.35 7.19 -10.91
C LEU A 70 -0.45 6.18 -11.62
N THR A 71 -0.19 5.07 -10.91
CA THR A 71 0.38 3.86 -11.51
C THR A 71 -0.72 2.78 -11.57
N PRO A 72 -0.48 1.59 -12.19
CA PRO A 72 -1.42 0.46 -12.09
C PRO A 72 -1.82 0.11 -10.64
N ARG A 73 -1.02 0.55 -9.67
CA ARG A 73 -1.32 0.57 -8.24
C ARG A 73 -1.20 2.02 -7.76
N PRO A 74 -2.29 2.79 -7.69
CA PRO A 74 -2.17 4.19 -7.32
C PRO A 74 -1.68 4.33 -5.87
N HIS A 75 -0.85 5.34 -5.64
CA HIS A 75 -0.32 5.66 -4.31
C HIS A 75 -0.73 7.07 -3.93
N VAL A 76 -1.17 7.27 -2.69
CA VAL A 76 -1.46 8.59 -2.13
C VAL A 76 -0.41 8.95 -1.10
N TYR A 77 0.03 10.21 -1.11
CA TYR A 77 1.01 10.77 -0.19
C TYR A 77 0.37 11.89 0.64
N GLY A 78 0.58 11.86 1.96
CA GLY A 78 0.16 12.90 2.90
C GLY A 78 1.33 13.38 3.75
N TYR A 79 1.37 14.67 4.06
CA TYR A 79 2.53 15.30 4.70
C TYR A 79 2.12 15.95 6.02
N PRO A 80 2.13 15.21 7.15
CA PRO A 80 1.65 15.71 8.42
C PRO A 80 2.38 17.02 8.80
N PRO A 81 1.68 18.15 8.94
CA PRO A 81 2.30 19.46 9.21
C PRO A 81 2.96 19.50 10.59
N ARG A 82 2.36 18.84 11.59
CA ARG A 82 2.77 18.89 12.99
C ARG A 82 3.84 17.87 13.37
N CYS A 83 4.44 17.16 12.41
CA CYS A 83 5.50 16.20 12.71
C CYS A 83 6.88 16.91 12.73
N PRO A 84 7.54 17.11 13.89
CA PRO A 84 8.81 17.84 13.98
C PRO A 84 9.95 17.12 13.28
N ARG A 85 9.82 15.80 13.13
CA ARG A 85 10.81 14.92 12.52
C ARG A 85 10.60 14.76 11.01
N GLY A 86 9.64 15.48 10.43
CA GLY A 86 9.24 15.32 9.04
C GLY A 86 8.64 13.95 8.75
N GLY A 87 8.70 13.53 7.49
CA GLY A 87 8.18 12.25 7.01
C GLY A 87 6.93 12.36 6.15
N VAL A 88 6.46 11.21 5.67
CA VAL A 88 5.34 11.13 4.73
C VAL A 88 4.48 9.90 5.02
N LEU A 89 3.17 10.09 4.99
CA LEU A 89 2.20 9.01 4.99
C LEU A 89 2.03 8.51 3.56
N VAL A 90 2.13 7.21 3.38
CA VAL A 90 1.96 6.55 2.07
C VAL A 90 0.81 5.55 2.18
N LEU A 91 -0.27 5.83 1.44
CA LEU A 91 -1.34 4.88 1.21
C LEU A 91 -1.06 4.15 -0.10
N ALA A 92 -0.63 2.89 0.00
CA ALA A 92 -0.28 2.09 -1.17
C ALA A 92 -1.50 1.37 -1.77
N ASN A 93 -1.56 1.31 -3.10
CA ASN A 93 -2.61 0.60 -3.84
C ASN A 93 -4.03 1.09 -3.46
N ALA A 94 -4.23 2.41 -3.44
CA ALA A 94 -5.51 3.04 -3.15
C ALA A 94 -6.59 2.56 -4.13
N ALA A 95 -7.69 2.00 -3.62
CA ALA A 95 -8.84 1.66 -4.44
C ALA A 95 -9.70 2.91 -4.70
N PRO A 96 -10.63 2.88 -5.68
CA PRO A 96 -11.46 4.03 -6.01
C PRO A 96 -12.20 4.63 -4.81
N ALA A 97 -12.80 3.78 -3.96
CA ALA A 97 -13.45 4.24 -2.73
C ALA A 97 -12.50 4.90 -1.71
N ASP A 98 -11.19 4.59 -1.73
CA ASP A 98 -10.21 5.30 -0.90
C ASP A 98 -10.01 6.73 -1.41
N LEU A 99 -9.91 6.89 -2.74
CA LEU A 99 -9.74 8.21 -3.35
C LEU A 99 -10.95 9.10 -3.10
N GLU A 100 -12.17 8.54 -3.25
CA GLU A 100 -13.41 9.25 -2.93
C GLU A 100 -13.45 9.70 -1.47
N PHE A 101 -13.12 8.79 -0.53
CA PHE A 101 -13.08 9.11 0.90
C PHE A 101 -12.04 10.19 1.25
N LEU A 102 -10.93 10.22 0.52
CA LEU A 102 -9.92 11.25 0.68
C LEU A 102 -10.31 12.59 0.05
N GLY A 103 -11.41 12.65 -0.71
CA GLY A 103 -11.83 13.81 -1.48
C GLY A 103 -11.00 14.02 -2.76
N LEU A 104 -10.30 12.97 -3.21
CA LEU A 104 -9.51 13.00 -4.44
C LEU A 104 -10.38 12.58 -5.63
N PRO A 105 -10.25 13.24 -6.80
CA PRO A 105 -11.00 12.85 -7.98
C PRO A 105 -10.59 11.44 -8.42
N ALA A 106 -11.58 10.62 -8.77
CA ALA A 106 -11.36 9.29 -9.37
C ALA A 106 -10.91 9.35 -10.85
N ILE A 107 -10.61 10.55 -11.36
CA ILE A 107 -10.45 10.90 -12.79
C ILE A 107 -8.98 10.70 -13.23
N PRO A 108 -8.71 10.34 -14.51
CA PRO A 108 -7.37 10.13 -15.06
C PRO A 108 -6.43 11.35 -14.94
N ALA A 109 -5.13 11.04 -14.88
CA ALA A 109 -3.99 11.91 -14.53
C ALA A 109 -3.93 13.24 -15.28
N ASP A 110 -4.48 13.23 -16.48
CA ASP A 110 -4.47 14.26 -17.50
C ASP A 110 -5.32 15.48 -17.12
N GLU A 111 -6.27 15.32 -16.19
CA GLU A 111 -7.12 16.40 -15.69
C GLU A 111 -6.90 16.71 -14.21
N ILE A 112 -5.86 16.16 -13.57
CA ILE A 112 -5.55 16.53 -12.18
C ILE A 112 -4.80 17.86 -12.24
N PRO A 113 -5.46 19.02 -12.01
CA PRO A 113 -4.70 20.24 -11.81
C PRO A 113 -3.69 19.96 -10.69
N PRO A 114 -2.47 20.53 -10.72
CA PRO A 114 -1.59 20.47 -9.57
C PRO A 114 -2.45 20.88 -8.38
N LEU A 115 -2.74 19.92 -7.48
CA LEU A 115 -3.68 20.10 -6.38
C LEU A 115 -3.26 21.39 -5.72
N SER A 116 -4.06 22.43 -5.93
CA SER A 116 -3.62 23.79 -5.71
C SER A 116 -3.17 23.88 -4.27
N GLY A 117 -1.98 24.46 -4.08
CA GLY A 117 -1.28 24.43 -2.81
C GLY A 117 -2.08 25.06 -1.68
N PRO A 118 -1.42 25.13 -0.54
CA PRO A 118 -1.83 24.46 0.68
C PRO A 118 -3.28 24.82 1.05
N GLY A 119 -4.14 23.81 1.18
CA GLY A 119 -5.13 23.88 2.26
C GLY A 119 -4.39 24.22 3.55
N GLY A 120 -5.05 24.87 4.50
CA GLY A 120 -4.42 25.24 5.76
C GLY A 120 -3.75 24.03 6.41
N GLU A 121 -2.83 24.23 7.35
CA GLU A 121 -2.23 23.12 8.10
C GLU A 121 -3.29 22.17 8.68
N ASP A 122 -4.45 22.71 9.07
CA ASP A 122 -5.58 21.92 9.54
C ASP A 122 -6.23 21.04 8.45
N ASP A 123 -6.30 21.51 7.20
CA ASP A 123 -6.82 20.72 6.07
C ASP A 123 -5.88 19.55 5.74
N GLU A 124 -4.58 19.79 5.79
CA GLU A 124 -3.57 18.76 5.56
C GLU A 124 -3.54 17.74 6.70
N GLU A 125 -3.69 18.18 7.94
CA GLU A 125 -3.79 17.26 9.09
C GLU A 125 -5.06 16.41 8.99
N ALA A 126 -6.22 17.00 8.64
CA ALA A 126 -7.45 16.26 8.42
C ALA A 126 -7.32 15.24 7.27
N PHE A 127 -6.60 15.58 6.20
CA PHE A 127 -6.28 14.66 5.11
C PHE A 127 -5.39 13.50 5.58
N CYS A 128 -4.34 13.81 6.34
CA CYS A 128 -3.45 12.82 6.94
C CYS A 128 -4.19 11.90 7.92
N GLU A 129 -5.12 12.42 8.71
CA GLU A 129 -5.97 11.61 9.58
C GLU A 129 -6.83 10.62 8.79
N ARG A 130 -7.48 11.07 7.70
CA ARG A 130 -8.23 10.16 6.82
C ARG A 130 -7.32 9.09 6.20
N MET A 131 -6.09 9.43 5.82
CA MET A 131 -5.12 8.44 5.33
C MET A 131 -4.75 7.41 6.41
N ARG A 132 -4.52 7.83 7.66
CA ARG A 132 -4.25 6.92 8.78
C ARG A 132 -5.41 5.94 9.00
N LEU A 133 -6.65 6.41 8.88
CA LEU A 133 -7.84 5.56 8.99
C LEU A 133 -7.92 4.47 7.92
N LEU A 134 -7.38 4.74 6.72
CA LEU A 134 -7.25 3.77 5.63
C LEU A 134 -6.05 2.84 5.77
N GLY A 135 -5.26 2.97 6.84
CA GLY A 135 -4.05 2.17 7.06
C GLY A 135 -2.83 2.68 6.29
N ALA A 136 -2.76 3.98 5.98
CA ALA A 136 -1.54 4.56 5.42
C ALA A 136 -0.36 4.39 6.38
N GLN A 137 0.81 4.07 5.82
CA GLN A 137 2.03 3.86 6.59
C GLN A 137 2.82 5.15 6.67
N TRP A 138 3.36 5.47 7.85
CA TRP A 138 4.28 6.58 8.01
C TRP A 138 5.71 6.14 7.73
N TRP A 139 6.43 6.96 6.98
CA TRP A 139 7.84 6.75 6.62
C TRP A 139 8.65 7.97 7.04
N LYS A 140 9.85 7.71 7.59
CA LYS A 140 10.81 8.78 7.84
C LYS A 140 11.23 9.42 6.52
N GLU A 141 11.58 10.70 6.61
CA GLU A 141 12.16 11.43 5.48
C GLU A 141 13.42 10.70 4.97
N GLY A 142 13.56 10.54 3.65
CA GLY A 142 14.59 9.72 3.00
C GLY A 142 14.22 8.23 2.82
N GLU A 143 13.60 7.57 3.81
CA GLU A 143 13.14 6.18 3.65
C GLU A 143 12.01 6.06 2.63
N ALA A 144 11.12 7.07 2.62
CA ALA A 144 10.01 7.12 1.69
C ALA A 144 10.45 7.21 0.22
N GLU A 145 11.54 7.94 -0.07
CA GLU A 145 12.09 8.05 -1.42
C GLU A 145 12.71 6.73 -1.88
N LEU A 146 13.47 6.07 -1.01
CA LEU A 146 14.01 4.74 -1.24
C LEU A 146 12.90 3.73 -1.55
N ARG A 147 11.80 3.78 -0.79
CA ARG A 147 10.65 2.90 -1.01
C ARG A 147 9.82 3.27 -2.23
N ARG A 148 9.67 4.56 -2.54
CA ARG A 148 9.10 5.01 -3.81
C ARG A 148 9.90 4.43 -4.97
N ALA A 149 11.23 4.50 -4.91
CA ALA A 149 12.11 3.91 -5.90
C ALA A 149 11.98 2.38 -5.96
N GLU A 150 11.88 1.70 -4.81
CA GLU A 150 11.68 0.25 -4.75
C GLU A 150 10.33 -0.19 -5.32
N LEU A 151 9.23 0.50 -4.98
CA LEU A 151 7.90 0.25 -5.53
C LEU A 151 7.86 0.47 -7.05
N LEU A 152 8.53 1.53 -7.53
CA LEU A 152 8.67 1.78 -8.97
C LEU A 152 9.55 0.73 -9.66
N ARG A 153 10.58 0.19 -8.98
CA ARG A 153 11.46 -0.87 -9.49
C ARG A 153 10.81 -2.25 -9.47
N ALA A 154 9.99 -2.57 -8.47
CA ALA A 154 9.27 -3.84 -8.35
C ALA A 154 8.27 -4.10 -9.49
N ARG A 155 8.06 -3.10 -10.36
CA ARG A 155 7.28 -3.18 -11.59
C ARG A 155 7.84 -4.17 -12.63
N SER A 156 9.10 -4.62 -12.52
CA SER A 156 9.74 -5.48 -13.52
C SER A 156 9.71 -7.00 -13.24
N ALA A 157 9.21 -7.44 -12.08
CA ALA A 157 9.13 -8.87 -11.76
C ALA A 157 7.67 -9.29 -11.59
N ASP A 158 7.24 -10.31 -12.34
CA ASP A 158 5.97 -11.04 -12.17
C ASP A 158 5.86 -11.79 -10.81
N GLU A 159 6.72 -11.45 -9.85
CA GLU A 159 6.62 -11.87 -8.47
C GLU A 159 5.30 -11.35 -7.90
N PRO A 160 4.40 -12.22 -7.41
CA PRO A 160 3.20 -11.78 -6.74
C PRO A 160 3.63 -10.97 -5.52
N ALA A 161 3.51 -9.64 -5.63
CA ALA A 161 3.91 -8.63 -4.64
C ALA A 161 3.31 -8.88 -3.24
N GLN A 162 3.85 -9.88 -2.55
CA GLN A 162 3.54 -10.27 -1.17
C GLN A 162 4.59 -9.71 -0.20
N ALA A 163 5.70 -9.13 -0.70
CA ALA A 163 6.85 -8.73 0.11
C ALA A 163 6.89 -7.25 0.53
N GLY A 164 5.85 -6.46 0.21
CA GLY A 164 5.70 -5.14 0.83
C GLY A 164 4.99 -5.33 2.17
N LEU A 165 5.69 -5.07 3.28
CA LEU A 165 5.17 -5.03 4.66
C LEU A 165 3.70 -4.59 4.66
N ARG A 166 2.77 -5.54 4.63
CA ARG A 166 1.38 -5.27 4.97
C ARG A 166 1.40 -5.22 6.48
N THR A 167 1.45 -4.01 7.01
CA THR A 167 1.04 -3.77 8.38
C THR A 167 -0.38 -4.27 8.51
N VAL A 168 -0.54 -5.46 9.10
CA VAL A 168 -1.79 -6.18 9.26
C VAL A 168 -2.36 -6.70 7.93
N ASP A 169 -2.92 -7.92 7.95
CA ASP A 169 -3.67 -8.55 6.84
C ASP A 169 -4.95 -7.78 6.43
N LEU A 170 -5.02 -6.48 6.75
CA LEU A 170 -6.11 -5.59 6.40
C LEU A 170 -6.13 -5.34 4.88
N VAL A 171 -7.24 -5.71 4.26
CA VAL A 171 -7.44 -5.56 2.81
C VAL A 171 -8.14 -4.25 2.48
N ALA A 172 -9.13 -3.88 3.29
CA ALA A 172 -9.89 -2.66 3.12
C ALA A 172 -10.67 -2.29 4.39
N VAL A 173 -10.95 -1.00 4.51
CA VAL A 173 -11.82 -0.42 5.53
C VAL A 173 -12.99 0.28 4.85
N GLY A 174 -14.16 0.13 5.45
CA GLY A 174 -15.41 0.80 5.13
C GLY A 174 -15.88 1.65 6.32
N PHE A 175 -16.39 2.85 6.08
CA PHE A 175 -17.03 3.68 7.12
C PHE A 175 -18.53 3.75 6.84
N GLU A 176 -19.34 3.34 7.80
CA GLU A 176 -20.81 3.40 7.73
C GLU A 176 -21.27 4.54 8.62
N GLY A 177 -21.70 5.67 8.03
CA GLY A 177 -22.10 6.87 8.76
C GLY A 177 -22.04 8.13 7.90
N VAL A 178 -22.58 9.24 8.40
CA VAL A 178 -22.41 10.55 7.75
C VAL A 178 -21.06 11.11 8.18
N VAL A 179 -20.13 11.23 7.25
CA VAL A 179 -18.89 11.98 7.50
C VAL A 179 -19.26 13.46 7.47
N GLY A 180 -19.18 14.13 8.62
CA GLY A 180 -19.40 15.57 8.69
C GLY A 180 -18.35 16.32 7.84
N ALA A 181 -18.61 17.58 7.51
CA ALA A 181 -17.70 18.40 6.69
C ALA A 181 -16.27 18.52 7.30
N GLY A 182 -16.14 18.29 8.62
CA GLY A 182 -14.85 18.26 9.32
C GLY A 182 -14.14 16.89 9.33
N GLY A 183 -14.64 15.88 8.60
CA GLY A 183 -14.04 14.54 8.56
C GLY A 183 -14.29 13.68 9.81
N ALA A 184 -14.89 14.24 10.87
CA ALA A 184 -15.31 13.49 12.04
C ALA A 184 -16.56 12.64 11.73
N LEU A 185 -16.50 11.37 12.10
CA LEU A 185 -17.65 10.47 12.09
C LEU A 185 -18.49 10.75 13.35
N GLU A 186 -19.58 11.48 13.19
CA GLU A 186 -20.46 11.83 14.32
C GLU A 186 -21.33 10.64 14.76
N GLU A 187 -21.78 9.82 13.80
CA GLU A 187 -22.55 8.60 14.05
C GLU A 187 -22.18 7.56 13.00
N GLY A 188 -21.70 6.39 13.45
CA GLY A 188 -21.28 5.34 12.53
C GLY A 188 -20.21 4.39 13.06
N GLY A 189 -20.08 3.24 12.40
CA GLY A 189 -19.06 2.25 12.70
C GLY A 189 -18.14 1.97 11.52
N VAL A 190 -17.15 1.11 11.77
CA VAL A 190 -16.11 0.75 10.81
C VAL A 190 -16.27 -0.70 10.41
N TRP A 191 -16.33 -0.97 9.11
CA TRP A 191 -16.23 -2.32 8.55
C TRP A 191 -14.79 -2.60 8.16
N ALA A 192 -14.20 -3.68 8.66
CA ALA A 192 -12.87 -4.12 8.25
C ALA A 192 -12.95 -5.47 7.54
N TYR A 193 -12.25 -5.59 6.41
CA TYR A 193 -12.04 -6.88 5.74
C TYR A 193 -10.58 -7.31 5.87
N ARG A 194 -10.37 -8.51 6.41
CA ARG A 194 -9.05 -9.09 6.64
C ARG A 194 -8.82 -10.29 5.73
N ASP A 195 -7.62 -10.37 5.14
CA ASP A 195 -7.18 -11.54 4.40
C ASP A 195 -6.78 -12.66 5.37
N ARG A 196 -7.78 -13.37 5.90
CA ARG A 196 -7.52 -14.53 6.78
C ARG A 196 -6.97 -15.74 6.02
N TRP A 197 -6.59 -15.61 4.74
CA TRP A 197 -6.01 -16.74 4.00
C TRP A 197 -4.70 -17.22 4.63
N ALA A 198 -3.82 -16.30 5.05
CA ALA A 198 -2.54 -16.64 5.66
C ALA A 198 -2.73 -17.47 6.95
N GLU A 199 -3.58 -16.99 7.87
CA GLU A 199 -3.93 -17.70 9.10
C GLU A 199 -4.52 -19.10 8.81
N ARG A 200 -5.43 -19.18 7.82
CA ARG A 200 -6.03 -20.46 7.40
C ARG A 200 -5.01 -21.40 6.78
N GLN A 201 -3.99 -20.89 6.08
CA GLN A 201 -2.90 -21.73 5.58
C GLN A 201 -2.03 -22.24 6.73
N GLN A 202 -1.63 -21.37 7.66
CA GLN A 202 -0.83 -21.77 8.82
C GLN A 202 -1.53 -22.85 9.65
N GLU A 203 -2.82 -22.68 9.95
CA GLU A 203 -3.61 -23.68 10.67
C GLU A 203 -3.72 -25.01 9.89
N ARG A 204 -3.83 -24.94 8.57
CA ARG A 204 -3.88 -26.14 7.72
C ARG A 204 -2.54 -26.86 7.66
N ASP A 205 -1.44 -26.13 7.63
CA ASP A 205 -0.09 -26.67 7.64
C ASP A 205 0.22 -27.29 8.99
N ARG A 206 -0.16 -26.64 10.10
CA ARG A 206 -0.13 -27.23 11.45
C ARG A 206 -0.89 -28.56 11.52
N ARG A 207 -2.13 -28.59 11.04
CA ARG A 207 -2.93 -29.84 10.96
C ARG A 207 -2.32 -30.87 10.02
N ARG A 208 -1.58 -30.45 8.99
CA ARG A 208 -0.88 -31.36 8.07
C ARG A 208 0.31 -32.00 8.77
N GLU A 209 1.08 -31.23 9.53
CA GLU A 209 2.18 -31.74 10.34
C GLU A 209 1.70 -32.69 11.43
N GLU A 210 0.61 -32.36 12.13
CA GLU A 210 -0.01 -33.27 13.12
C GLU A 210 -0.41 -34.61 12.48
N ARG A 211 -1.15 -34.58 11.36
CA ARG A 211 -1.50 -35.79 10.61
C ARG A 211 -0.28 -36.55 10.10
N TRP A 212 0.76 -35.84 9.66
CA TRP A 212 2.00 -36.47 9.21
C TRP A 212 2.65 -37.26 10.34
N ARG A 213 2.71 -36.70 11.55
CA ARG A 213 3.22 -37.40 12.75
C ARG A 213 2.38 -38.63 13.11
N GLU A 214 1.05 -38.54 12.96
CA GLU A 214 0.15 -39.68 13.20
C GLU A 214 0.33 -40.79 12.14
N ASP A 215 0.44 -40.42 10.86
CA ASP A 215 0.64 -41.36 9.76
C ASP A 215 2.01 -42.05 9.86
N GLU A 216 3.05 -41.31 10.27
CA GLU A 216 4.40 -41.85 10.52
C GLU A 216 4.37 -42.93 11.62
N GLN A 217 3.54 -42.75 12.66
CA GLN A 217 3.32 -43.77 13.70
C GLN A 217 2.50 -44.97 13.21
N ARG A 218 1.59 -44.79 12.23
CA ARG A 218 0.74 -45.86 11.69
C ARG A 218 1.39 -46.69 10.59
N GLY A 219 2.54 -46.25 10.07
CA GLY A 219 3.19 -46.85 8.92
C GLY A 219 2.54 -46.43 7.59
N PRO A 220 3.18 -46.76 6.45
CA PRO A 220 2.74 -46.30 5.13
C PRO A 220 1.37 -46.90 4.77
N SER A 221 0.30 -46.19 5.15
CA SER A 221 -1.01 -46.46 4.59
C SER A 221 -0.96 -46.06 3.12
N GLY A 222 -1.55 -46.87 2.25
CA GLY A 222 -1.77 -46.51 0.85
C GLY A 222 -2.75 -45.34 0.79
N VAL A 223 -2.29 -44.14 1.13
CA VAL A 223 -3.13 -42.94 1.15
C VAL A 223 -3.61 -42.73 -0.26
N ASP A 224 -4.93 -42.79 -0.40
CA ASP A 224 -5.65 -42.67 -1.64
C ASP A 224 -5.22 -41.41 -2.41
N ARG A 225 -4.54 -41.63 -3.54
CA ARG A 225 -4.06 -40.59 -4.46
C ARG A 225 -5.22 -39.71 -4.92
N GLU A 226 -6.41 -40.28 -5.05
CA GLU A 226 -7.62 -39.56 -5.46
C GLU A 226 -8.06 -38.56 -4.39
N ALA A 227 -8.12 -38.97 -3.12
CA ALA A 227 -8.41 -38.07 -2.00
C ALA A 227 -7.44 -36.88 -1.91
N ARG A 228 -6.14 -37.09 -2.19
CA ARG A 228 -5.13 -36.01 -2.24
C ARG A 228 -5.41 -35.02 -3.38
N MET A 229 -5.80 -35.53 -4.56
CA MET A 229 -6.14 -34.70 -5.71
C MET A 229 -7.41 -33.87 -5.48
N THR A 230 -8.44 -34.47 -4.89
CA THR A 230 -9.71 -33.79 -4.56
C THR A 230 -9.48 -32.64 -3.58
N LYS A 231 -8.74 -32.88 -2.49
CA LYS A 231 -8.36 -31.81 -1.53
C LYS A 231 -7.52 -30.70 -2.19
N CYS A 232 -6.68 -31.03 -3.16
CA CYS A 232 -5.90 -30.02 -3.90
C CYS A 232 -6.78 -29.13 -4.77
N ARG A 233 -7.77 -29.71 -5.47
CA ARG A 233 -8.74 -28.96 -6.28
C ARG A 233 -9.60 -28.04 -5.41
N GLU A 234 -10.07 -28.54 -4.28
CA GLU A 234 -10.84 -27.79 -3.30
C GLU A 234 -10.06 -26.56 -2.78
N ARG A 235 -8.79 -26.74 -2.38
CA ARG A 235 -7.93 -25.61 -1.96
C ARG A 235 -7.76 -24.54 -3.03
N ARG A 236 -7.59 -24.96 -4.29
CA ARG A 236 -7.49 -24.01 -5.41
C ARG A 236 -8.79 -23.26 -5.62
N ARG A 237 -9.94 -23.91 -5.42
CA ARG A 237 -11.25 -23.28 -5.48
C ARG A 237 -11.44 -22.27 -4.34
N GLU A 238 -11.19 -22.67 -3.10
CA GLU A 238 -11.25 -21.79 -1.93
C GLU A 238 -10.35 -20.55 -2.12
N ARG A 239 -9.11 -20.72 -2.60
CA ARG A 239 -8.19 -19.61 -2.87
C ARG A 239 -8.74 -18.65 -3.94
N ARG A 240 -9.32 -19.18 -5.01
CA ARG A 240 -9.93 -18.37 -6.07
C ARG A 240 -11.15 -17.61 -5.57
N GLU A 241 -11.95 -18.22 -4.72
CA GLU A 241 -13.11 -17.56 -4.11
C GLU A 241 -12.68 -16.44 -3.16
N GLU A 242 -11.64 -16.65 -2.35
CA GLU A 242 -11.07 -15.60 -1.49
C GLU A 242 -10.50 -14.43 -2.30
N LEU A 243 -9.70 -14.71 -3.34
CA LEU A 243 -9.18 -13.68 -4.23
C LEU A 243 -10.30 -12.90 -4.93
N ARG A 244 -11.42 -13.55 -5.26
CA ARG A 244 -12.61 -12.88 -5.80
C ARG A 244 -13.26 -11.96 -4.77
N ARG A 245 -13.33 -12.34 -3.49
CA ARG A 245 -13.84 -11.46 -2.42
C ARG A 245 -12.96 -10.22 -2.27
N ILE A 246 -11.65 -10.40 -2.18
CA ILE A 246 -10.68 -9.29 -2.12
C ILE A 246 -10.83 -8.36 -3.33
N ALA A 247 -10.93 -8.93 -4.54
CA ALA A 247 -11.11 -8.15 -5.76
C ALA A 247 -12.44 -7.36 -5.76
N ARG A 248 -13.53 -7.96 -5.28
CA ARG A 248 -14.83 -7.28 -5.14
C ARG A 248 -14.76 -6.10 -4.18
N VAL A 249 -14.13 -6.29 -3.01
CA VAL A 249 -13.98 -5.22 -2.00
C VAL A 249 -13.15 -4.06 -2.58
N ARG A 250 -12.06 -4.36 -3.29
CA ARG A 250 -11.21 -3.35 -3.94
C ARG A 250 -11.86 -2.66 -5.14
N ALA A 251 -12.78 -3.33 -5.81
CA ALA A 251 -13.50 -2.77 -6.96
C ALA A 251 -14.65 -1.82 -6.56
N ALA A 252 -14.99 -1.74 -5.27
CA ALA A 252 -16.00 -0.82 -4.77
C ALA A 252 -15.61 0.63 -5.10
N ARG A 253 -16.60 1.38 -5.62
CA ARG A 253 -16.41 2.75 -6.08
C ARG A 253 -16.57 3.75 -4.96
N THR A 254 -17.55 3.53 -4.08
CA THR A 254 -17.83 4.38 -2.92
C THR A 254 -17.64 3.65 -1.60
N MET A 255 -17.58 4.41 -0.50
CA MET A 255 -17.39 3.86 0.83
C MET A 255 -18.61 3.04 1.30
N GLU A 256 -19.82 3.45 0.95
CA GLU A 256 -21.06 2.72 1.24
C GLU A 256 -21.11 1.40 0.46
N GLU A 257 -20.74 1.43 -0.83
CA GLU A 257 -20.62 0.21 -1.62
C GLU A 257 -19.60 -0.73 -0.98
N ARG A 258 -18.44 -0.20 -0.57
CA ARG A 258 -17.40 -0.98 0.09
C ARG A 258 -17.90 -1.60 1.39
N CYS A 259 -18.54 -0.85 2.28
CA CYS A 259 -19.14 -1.37 3.52
C CYS A 259 -20.07 -2.56 3.25
N ARG A 260 -20.96 -2.41 2.27
CA ARG A 260 -21.88 -3.48 1.85
C ARG A 260 -21.12 -4.71 1.33
N VAL A 261 -20.10 -4.53 0.48
CA VAL A 261 -19.32 -5.67 -0.04
C VAL A 261 -18.51 -6.34 1.07
N ILE A 262 -17.92 -5.57 1.99
CA ILE A 262 -17.19 -6.10 3.16
C ILE A 262 -18.14 -6.96 4.00
N ARG A 263 -19.35 -6.47 4.30
CA ARG A 263 -20.39 -7.21 5.01
C ARG A 263 -20.75 -8.53 4.31
N GLU A 264 -20.97 -8.50 3.00
CA GLU A 264 -21.26 -9.71 2.20
C GLU A 264 -20.09 -10.72 2.18
N CYS A 265 -18.86 -10.23 2.26
CA CYS A 265 -17.66 -11.07 2.30
C CYS A 265 -17.36 -11.63 3.70
N GLY A 266 -18.15 -11.27 4.71
CA GLY A 266 -17.95 -11.70 6.10
C GLY A 266 -16.91 -10.87 6.85
N GLY A 267 -16.81 -9.58 6.53
CA GLY A 267 -16.00 -8.64 7.29
C GLY A 267 -16.52 -8.40 8.71
N GLU A 268 -15.69 -7.76 9.52
CA GLU A 268 -15.98 -7.45 10.92
C GLU A 268 -16.47 -6.01 11.04
N TYR A 269 -17.42 -5.79 11.95
CA TYR A 269 -17.94 -4.46 12.26
C TYR A 269 -17.43 -4.01 13.63
N PHE A 270 -16.98 -2.77 13.68
CA PHE A 270 -16.56 -2.08 14.90
C PHE A 270 -17.52 -0.92 15.13
N GLU A 271 -18.12 -0.85 16.31
CA GLU A 271 -19.10 0.20 16.64
C GLU A 271 -18.49 1.61 16.62
N THR A 272 -17.20 1.73 16.89
CA THR A 272 -16.49 3.02 16.91
C THR A 272 -15.14 2.92 16.20
N VAL A 273 -14.67 4.06 15.70
CA VAL A 273 -13.33 4.19 15.11
C VAL A 273 -12.23 3.85 16.12
N ASP A 274 -12.42 4.19 17.40
CA ASP A 274 -11.45 3.88 18.46
C ASP A 274 -11.37 2.38 18.75
N ALA A 275 -12.49 1.66 18.72
CA ALA A 275 -12.50 0.20 18.84
C ALA A 275 -11.70 -0.43 17.70
N TRP A 276 -11.88 0.07 16.48
CA TRP A 276 -11.10 -0.34 15.32
C TRP A 276 -9.60 -0.02 15.48
N ARG A 277 -9.25 1.24 15.79
CA ARG A 277 -7.87 1.70 15.99
C ARG A 277 -7.16 0.84 17.03
N LYS A 278 -7.83 0.52 18.14
CA LYS A 278 -7.27 -0.32 19.19
C LYS A 278 -6.85 -1.70 18.67
N VAL A 279 -7.72 -2.38 17.91
CA VAL A 279 -7.40 -3.71 17.36
C VAL A 279 -6.24 -3.64 16.36
N VAL A 280 -6.26 -2.64 15.47
CA VAL A 280 -5.18 -2.43 14.50
C VAL A 280 -3.85 -2.21 15.20
N MET A 281 -3.83 -1.34 16.21
CA MET A 281 -2.60 -1.00 16.94
C MET A 281 -2.09 -2.18 17.75
N GLU A 282 -2.96 -2.93 18.43
CA GLU A 282 -2.58 -4.16 19.14
C GLU A 282 -1.92 -5.17 18.20
N GLU A 283 -2.40 -5.29 16.96
CA GLU A 283 -1.79 -6.15 15.95
C GLU A 283 -0.46 -5.64 15.44
N HIS A 284 -0.34 -4.34 15.15
CA HIS A 284 0.94 -3.74 14.73
C HIS A 284 2.03 -3.92 15.78
N VAL A 285 1.68 -3.78 17.06
CA VAL A 285 2.59 -4.02 18.18
C VAL A 285 2.96 -5.50 18.26
N ARG A 286 1.98 -6.41 18.12
CA ARG A 286 2.20 -7.86 18.11
C ARG A 286 3.11 -8.31 16.96
N GLU A 287 2.96 -7.70 15.79
CA GLU A 287 3.77 -7.96 14.60
C GLU A 287 5.14 -7.26 14.64
N GLY A 288 5.39 -6.43 15.65
CA GLY A 288 6.63 -5.68 15.80
C GLY A 288 6.82 -4.59 14.75
N VAL A 289 5.76 -4.19 14.05
CA VAL A 289 5.84 -3.12 13.05
C VAL A 289 5.95 -1.75 13.70
N ILE A 290 5.27 -1.58 14.84
CA ILE A 290 5.42 -0.42 15.70
C ILE A 290 6.20 -0.89 16.93
N ALA A 291 7.27 -0.17 17.27
CA ALA A 291 8.02 -0.46 18.48
C ALA A 291 7.05 -0.43 19.69
N PRO A 292 7.13 -1.40 20.61
CA PRO A 292 6.20 -1.53 21.75
C PRO A 292 6.31 -0.38 22.76
N ASP A 293 7.17 0.61 22.51
CA ASP A 293 7.31 1.83 23.29
C ASP A 293 6.12 2.78 23.02
N ARG A 294 4.97 2.28 23.44
CA ARG A 294 3.62 2.86 23.44
C ARG A 294 3.59 4.26 24.05
N ASP A 295 4.54 4.58 24.93
CA ASP A 295 4.53 5.76 25.78
C ASP A 295 5.38 6.93 25.22
N VAL A 296 6.36 6.68 24.35
CA VAL A 296 7.21 7.77 23.80
C VAL A 296 6.60 8.40 22.55
N LEU A 297 5.77 7.66 21.81
CA LEU A 297 5.15 8.14 20.57
C LEU A 297 3.78 8.80 20.77
N PHE A 298 3.08 8.56 21.90
CA PHE A 298 1.70 9.02 22.10
C PHE A 298 1.35 9.50 23.53
N GLN A 299 2.33 9.73 24.41
CA GLN A 299 2.02 10.42 25.67
C GLN A 299 1.50 11.81 25.35
N LYS A 300 0.24 12.03 25.69
CA LYS A 300 -0.39 13.35 25.75
C LYS A 300 0.33 14.14 26.83
N THR A 301 1.37 14.88 26.48
CA THR A 301 1.93 15.90 27.35
C THR A 301 0.90 17.00 27.50
N ASP A 302 0.59 17.40 28.73
CA ASP A 302 -0.48 18.38 29.02
C ASP A 302 -0.24 19.76 28.36
N ASP A 303 0.96 20.02 27.85
CA ASP A 303 1.36 21.33 27.32
C ASP A 303 1.39 21.43 25.78
N ASP A 304 1.41 20.32 25.02
CA ASP A 304 1.48 20.36 23.56
C ASP A 304 0.51 19.36 22.93
N GLY A 305 -0.56 19.90 22.31
CA GLY A 305 -1.54 19.13 21.59
C GLY A 305 -0.92 18.34 20.44
N TYR A 306 -0.85 17.02 20.65
CA TYR A 306 -0.54 15.93 19.71
C TYR A 306 0.91 15.87 19.19
N PHE A 307 1.62 14.82 19.60
CA PHE A 307 2.58 14.15 18.73
C PHE A 307 2.05 12.76 18.35
N LEU A 308 1.92 12.60 17.02
CA LEU A 308 1.53 11.44 16.20
C LEU A 308 0.12 10.86 16.36
#